data_AF-A0A6A5S506-F1
#
_entry.id   AF-A0A6A5S506-F1
#
_cell.length_a   1.000
_cell.length_b   1.000
_cell.length_c   1.000
_cell.angle_alpha   90.00
_cell.angle_beta   90.00
_cell.angle_gamma   90.00
#
_symmetry.space_group_name_H-M   'P 1'
#
loop_
_entity.id
_entity.type
_entity.pdbx_description
1 polymer ?
#
loop_
_entity_poly.entity_id
_entity_poly.type
_entity_poly.pdbx_seq_one_letter_code
_entity_poly.pdbx_strand_id
1 'polypeptide(L)'
;MMRVNGKRLPATTQQAVVEHIAAVEKDSEVSAACQVDRRTVAKLRLSLEYWGQCYPPPSVRLGRPPLLQQAQLEALQLYLDGRPGAYLEEMQQCLYNDYDVECSLSTVWRALEKLHYSRKLATKRAIEQSEPL
;
A
#
# COMPACT_ATOMS: atom_id res chain seq x y z
N MET A 1 -6.89 28.32 -19.90
CA MET A 1 -6.90 26.84 -19.71
C MET A 1 -6.01 26.46 -18.55
N MET A 2 -6.57 25.80 -17.54
CA MET A 2 -5.84 25.42 -16.33
C MET A 2 -4.92 24.24 -16.63
N ARG A 3 -3.59 24.47 -16.58
CA ARG A 3 -2.57 23.44 -16.69
C ARG A 3 -1.96 23.20 -15.31
N VAL A 4 -2.30 22.07 -14.71
CA VAL A 4 -1.68 21.66 -13.45
C VAL A 4 -0.58 20.66 -13.79
N ASN A 5 0.67 21.13 -13.85
CA ASN A 5 1.81 20.26 -14.18
C ASN A 5 2.04 19.25 -13.05
N GLY A 6 2.01 17.95 -13.40
CA GLY A 6 2.36 16.85 -12.50
C GLY A 6 1.43 16.65 -11.29
N LYS A 7 0.33 17.42 -11.17
CA LYS A 7 -0.62 17.33 -10.06
C LYS A 7 -2.02 17.04 -10.56
N ARG A 8 -2.84 16.43 -9.69
CA ARG A 8 -4.26 16.22 -9.94
C ARG A 8 -5.00 17.56 -9.98
N LEU A 9 -6.08 17.62 -10.75
CA LEU A 9 -7.03 18.74 -10.72
C LEU A 9 -7.61 18.92 -9.30
N PRO A 10 -7.97 20.16 -8.90
CA PRO A 10 -8.72 20.40 -7.67
C PRO A 10 -10.03 19.60 -7.64
N ALA A 11 -10.47 19.19 -6.45
CA ALA A 11 -11.68 18.38 -6.28
C ALA A 11 -12.93 19.06 -6.86
N THR A 12 -13.04 20.38 -6.72
CA THR A 12 -14.14 21.17 -7.30
C THR A 12 -14.20 21.08 -8.82
N THR A 13 -13.05 21.19 -9.49
CA THR A 13 -12.95 21.03 -10.94
C THR A 13 -13.23 19.60 -11.38
N GLN A 14 -12.83 18.59 -10.58
CA GLN A 14 -13.16 17.21 -10.86
C GLN A 14 -14.67 16.96 -10.82
N GLN A 15 -15.36 17.50 -9.79
CA GLN A 15 -16.82 17.37 -9.65
C GLN A 15 -17.54 18.01 -10.84
N ALA A 16 -17.16 19.22 -11.23
CA ALA A 16 -17.73 19.88 -12.41
C ALA A 16 -17.54 19.03 -13.68
N VAL A 17 -16.34 18.48 -13.90
CA VAL A 17 -16.08 17.59 -15.05
C VAL A 17 -16.95 16.34 -15.01
N VAL A 18 -17.14 15.73 -13.83
CA VAL A 18 -18.02 14.56 -13.68
C VAL A 18 -19.48 14.91 -13.99
N GLU A 19 -19.97 16.03 -13.49
CA GLU A 19 -21.34 16.50 -13.74
C GLU A 19 -21.60 16.72 -15.24
N HIS A 20 -20.70 17.41 -15.93
CA HIS A 20 -20.80 17.64 -17.37
C HIS A 20 -20.68 16.33 -18.19
N ILE A 21 -19.82 15.40 -17.77
CA ILE A 21 -19.73 14.08 -18.41
C ILE A 21 -21.02 13.27 -18.18
N ALA A 22 -21.60 13.34 -16.98
CA ALA A 22 -22.86 12.66 -16.64
C ALA A 22 -24.05 13.24 -17.44
N ALA A 23 -24.00 14.53 -17.78
CA ALA A 23 -24.93 15.19 -18.69
C ALA A 23 -24.75 14.81 -20.17
N VAL A 24 -23.82 13.89 -20.49
CA VAL A 24 -23.55 13.38 -21.86
C VAL A 24 -23.06 14.47 -22.82
N GLU A 25 -22.40 15.51 -22.28
CA GLU A 25 -21.79 16.56 -23.09
C GLU A 25 -20.56 16.05 -23.86
N LYS A 26 -20.20 16.74 -24.95
CA LYS A 26 -18.99 16.41 -25.71
C LYS A 26 -17.73 16.96 -25.02
N ASP A 27 -16.57 16.32 -25.22
CA ASP A 27 -15.30 16.75 -24.60
C ASP A 27 -14.97 18.23 -24.85
N SER A 28 -15.38 18.79 -25.99
CA SER A 28 -15.21 20.21 -26.32
C SER A 28 -16.03 21.15 -25.42
N GLU A 29 -17.26 20.74 -25.07
CA GLU A 29 -18.17 21.51 -24.22
C GLU A 29 -17.68 21.47 -22.78
N VAL A 30 -17.35 20.28 -22.28
CA VAL A 30 -16.75 20.09 -20.94
C VAL A 30 -15.43 20.87 -20.80
N SER A 31 -14.60 20.87 -21.85
CA SER A 31 -13.34 21.61 -21.87
C SER A 31 -13.56 23.12 -21.75
N ALA A 32 -14.55 23.67 -22.47
CA ALA A 32 -14.90 25.08 -22.42
C ALA A 32 -15.51 25.48 -21.07
N ALA A 33 -16.42 24.66 -20.53
CA ALA A 33 -17.10 24.91 -19.27
C ALA A 33 -16.15 24.83 -18.07
N CYS A 34 -15.33 23.77 -17.99
CA CYS A 34 -14.44 23.53 -16.85
C CYS A 34 -13.06 24.21 -16.99
N GLN A 35 -12.76 24.85 -18.13
CA GLN A 35 -11.45 25.44 -18.44
C GLN A 35 -10.29 24.42 -18.38
N VAL A 36 -10.58 23.14 -18.63
CA VAL A 36 -9.63 22.02 -18.61
C VAL A 36 -9.24 21.63 -20.03
N ASP A 37 -7.96 21.31 -20.26
CA ASP A 37 -7.48 20.84 -21.56
C ASP A 37 -8.29 19.64 -22.07
N ARG A 38 -8.69 19.67 -23.35
CA ARG A 38 -9.51 18.62 -23.96
C ARG A 38 -8.87 17.23 -23.84
N ARG A 39 -7.55 17.11 -23.91
CA ARG A 39 -6.86 15.82 -23.70
C ARG A 39 -6.99 15.33 -22.27
N THR A 40 -7.02 16.25 -21.31
CA THR A 40 -7.26 15.91 -19.90
C THR A 40 -8.70 15.44 -19.71
N VAL A 41 -9.69 16.12 -20.30
CA VAL A 41 -11.10 15.66 -20.26
C VAL A 41 -11.23 14.25 -20.83
N ALA A 42 -10.63 13.97 -21.99
CA ALA A 42 -10.65 12.63 -22.59
C ALA A 42 -10.04 11.56 -21.66
N LYS A 43 -8.92 11.87 -20.98
CA LYS A 43 -8.32 10.97 -19.98
C LYS A 43 -9.22 10.74 -18.77
N LEU A 44 -9.88 11.79 -18.27
CA LEU A 44 -10.79 11.70 -17.13
C LEU A 44 -12.03 10.89 -17.49
N ARG A 45 -12.58 11.08 -18.70
CA ARG A 45 -13.70 10.28 -19.22
C ARG A 45 -13.35 8.81 -19.30
N LEU A 46 -12.21 8.48 -19.90
CA LEU A 46 -11.69 7.11 -19.92
C LEU A 46 -11.53 6.58 -18.48
N SER A 47 -11.02 7.41 -17.57
CA SER A 47 -10.84 6.98 -16.19
C SER A 47 -12.15 6.68 -15.47
N LEU A 48 -13.17 7.50 -15.71
CA LEU A 48 -14.51 7.31 -15.16
C LEU A 48 -15.17 6.05 -15.74
N GLU A 49 -14.98 5.78 -17.03
CA GLU A 49 -15.51 4.59 -17.69
C GLU A 49 -14.89 3.30 -17.13
N TYR A 50 -13.57 3.25 -16.97
CA TYR A 50 -12.87 2.04 -16.52
C TYR A 50 -12.89 1.82 -15.01
N TRP A 51 -12.77 2.90 -14.22
CA TRP A 51 -12.59 2.80 -12.77
C TRP A 51 -13.70 3.46 -11.94
N GLY A 52 -14.67 4.13 -12.56
CA GLY A 52 -15.74 4.86 -11.86
C GLY A 52 -15.27 6.14 -11.14
N GLN A 53 -14.02 6.55 -11.35
CA GLN A 53 -13.41 7.72 -10.70
C GLN A 53 -12.47 8.47 -11.64
N CYS A 54 -12.32 9.78 -11.41
CA CYS A 54 -11.52 10.69 -12.25
C CYS A 54 -10.06 10.27 -12.44
N TYR A 55 -9.46 9.59 -11.45
CA TYR A 55 -8.09 9.11 -11.56
C TYR A 55 -8.04 7.62 -11.23
N PRO A 56 -7.26 6.82 -11.98
CA PRO A 56 -7.13 5.41 -11.69
C PRO A 56 -6.65 5.19 -10.26
N PRO A 57 -7.17 4.17 -9.56
CA PRO A 57 -6.62 3.76 -8.29
C PRO A 57 -5.18 3.27 -8.50
N PRO A 58 -4.35 3.22 -7.45
CA PRO A 58 -3.02 2.60 -7.56
C PRO A 58 -3.17 1.14 -8.03
N SER A 59 -2.90 0.89 -9.31
CA SER A 59 -3.12 -0.41 -9.95
C SER A 59 -2.00 -1.41 -9.67
N VAL A 60 -0.86 -0.92 -9.20
CA VAL A 60 0.33 -1.73 -8.92
C VAL A 60 1.03 -1.18 -7.67
N ARG A 61 1.63 -2.07 -6.87
CA ARG A 61 2.57 -1.64 -5.84
C ARG A 61 3.74 -0.96 -6.54
N LEU A 62 3.90 0.33 -6.30
CA LEU A 62 5.01 1.10 -6.85
C LEU A 62 6.29 0.76 -6.08
N GLY A 63 7.37 0.52 -6.82
CA GLY A 63 8.70 0.25 -6.27
C GLY A 63 9.10 -1.22 -6.26
N ARG A 64 10.29 -1.49 -5.71
CA ARG A 64 10.85 -2.84 -5.61
C ARG A 64 9.99 -3.67 -4.63
N PRO A 65 9.57 -4.89 -5.01
CA PRO A 65 8.93 -5.81 -4.06
C PRO A 65 9.78 -5.98 -2.79
N PRO A 66 9.15 -6.07 -1.61
CA PRO A 66 9.88 -6.31 -0.37
C PRO A 66 10.59 -7.67 -0.43
N LEU A 67 11.77 -7.77 0.20
CA LEU A 67 12.53 -9.01 0.25
C LEU A 67 11.78 -10.12 0.99
N LEU A 68 11.19 -9.78 2.13
CA LEU A 68 10.34 -10.69 2.91
C LEU A 68 8.91 -10.56 2.39
N GLN A 69 8.37 -11.68 1.90
CA GLN A 69 6.96 -11.78 1.52
C GLN A 69 6.13 -12.15 2.76
N GLN A 70 4.82 -12.21 2.56
CA GLN A 70 3.87 -12.45 3.63
C GLN A 70 4.12 -13.79 4.35
N ALA A 71 4.44 -14.86 3.61
CA ALA A 71 4.72 -16.18 4.18
C ALA A 71 5.94 -16.16 5.12
N GLN A 72 7.01 -15.46 4.76
CA GLN A 72 8.19 -15.32 5.63
C GLN A 72 7.87 -14.52 6.91
N LEU A 73 7.01 -13.50 6.81
CA LEU A 73 6.59 -12.72 7.97
C LEU A 73 5.74 -13.55 8.94
N GLU A 74 4.84 -14.38 8.42
CA GLU A 74 4.01 -15.29 9.21
C GLU A 74 4.85 -16.37 9.90
N ALA A 75 5.83 -16.94 9.18
CA ALA A 75 6.76 -17.90 9.77
C ALA A 75 7.59 -17.28 10.90
N LEU A 76 8.07 -16.05 10.69
CA LEU A 76 8.81 -15.31 11.71
C LEU A 76 7.94 -15.00 12.93
N GLN A 77 6.66 -14.68 12.73
CA GLN A 77 5.71 -14.50 13.82
C GLN A 77 5.48 -15.82 14.59
N LEU A 78 5.24 -16.93 13.91
CA LEU A 78 5.07 -18.25 14.53
C LEU A 78 6.32 -18.66 15.33
N TYR A 79 7.50 -18.41 14.77
CA TYR A 79 8.79 -18.67 15.42
C TYR A 79 8.92 -17.89 16.73
N LEU A 80 8.50 -16.63 16.72
CA LEU A 80 8.53 -15.75 17.89
C LEU A 80 7.48 -16.10 18.94
N ASP A 81 6.30 -16.56 18.53
CA ASP A 81 5.26 -16.98 19.47
C ASP A 81 5.74 -18.18 20.31
N GLY A 82 6.51 -19.09 19.71
CA GLY A 82 7.17 -20.18 20.45
C GLY A 82 8.44 -19.77 21.21
N ARG A 83 9.10 -18.67 20.79
CA ARG A 83 10.42 -18.22 21.31
C ARG A 83 10.49 -16.70 21.39
N PRO A 84 9.81 -16.07 22.37
CA PRO A 84 9.66 -14.62 22.42
C PRO A 84 10.98 -13.86 22.65
N GLY A 85 11.99 -14.55 23.20
CA GLY A 85 13.32 -14.02 23.49
C GLY A 85 14.37 -14.28 22.40
N ALA A 86 14.00 -14.81 21.24
CA ALA A 86 14.95 -15.12 20.17
C ALA A 86 15.74 -13.88 19.71
N TYR A 87 17.01 -14.10 19.37
CA TYR A 87 17.90 -13.08 18.84
C TYR A 87 17.67 -12.84 17.34
N LEU A 88 18.12 -11.69 16.83
CA LEU A 88 17.92 -11.33 15.41
C LEU A 88 18.64 -12.29 14.48
N GLU A 89 19.81 -12.78 14.89
CA GLU A 89 20.62 -13.78 14.19
C GLU A 89 19.86 -15.11 14.07
N GLU A 90 19.14 -15.52 15.12
CA GLU A 90 18.35 -16.76 15.09
C GLU A 90 17.16 -16.64 14.13
N MET A 91 16.51 -15.47 14.10
CA MET A 91 15.42 -15.19 13.15
C MET A 91 15.93 -15.14 11.71
N GLN A 92 17.10 -14.54 11.49
CA GLN A 92 17.77 -14.54 10.19
C GLN A 92 18.08 -15.98 9.74
N GLN A 93 18.59 -16.81 10.64
CA GLN A 93 18.90 -18.21 10.37
C GLN A 93 17.63 -19.01 10.05
N CYS A 94 16.52 -18.79 10.75
CA CYS A 94 15.23 -19.40 10.45
C CYS A 94 14.75 -19.04 9.04
N LEU A 95 14.82 -17.76 8.66
CA LEU A 95 14.45 -17.31 7.32
C LEU A 95 15.32 -17.92 6.22
N TYR A 96 16.62 -18.10 6.48
CA TYR A 96 17.51 -18.76 5.54
C TYR A 96 17.21 -20.26 5.43
N ASN A 97 17.12 -20.96 6.56
CA ASN A 97 16.95 -22.41 6.58
C ASN A 97 15.61 -22.86 5.99
N ASP A 98 14.53 -22.13 6.29
CA ASP A 98 13.17 -22.57 5.94
C ASP A 98 12.68 -21.98 4.60
N TYR A 99 13.22 -20.83 4.19
CA TYR A 99 12.75 -20.09 3.00
C TYR A 99 13.86 -19.72 2.00
N ASP A 100 15.11 -20.08 2.26
CA ASP A 100 16.28 -19.73 1.43
C ASP A 100 16.41 -18.20 1.21
N VAL A 101 16.03 -17.41 2.23
CA VAL A 101 16.09 -15.95 2.17
C VAL A 101 17.29 -15.41 2.94
N GLU A 102 18.34 -15.07 2.21
CA GLU A 102 19.45 -14.28 2.73
C GLU A 102 19.02 -12.83 2.95
N CYS A 103 18.89 -12.44 4.21
CA CYS A 103 18.53 -11.07 4.59
C CYS A 103 19.51 -10.53 5.63
N SER A 104 19.67 -9.19 5.69
CA SER A 104 20.47 -8.56 6.73
C SER A 104 19.74 -8.51 8.08
N LEU A 105 20.46 -8.39 9.20
CA LEU A 105 19.85 -8.17 10.52
C LEU A 105 18.95 -6.92 10.53
N SER A 106 19.31 -5.87 9.78
CA SER A 106 18.46 -4.68 9.62
C SER A 106 17.15 -4.97 8.90
N THR A 107 17.14 -5.93 7.98
CA THR A 107 15.91 -6.38 7.31
C THR A 107 14.99 -7.11 8.29
N VAL A 108 15.55 -7.99 9.12
CA VAL A 108 14.82 -8.69 10.20
C VAL A 108 14.23 -7.66 11.18
N TRP A 109 15.04 -6.70 11.64
CA TRP A 109 14.57 -5.64 12.53
C TRP A 109 13.40 -4.84 11.95
N ARG A 110 13.50 -4.40 10.70
CA ARG A 110 12.40 -3.70 10.00
C ARG A 110 11.16 -4.58 9.81
N ALA A 111 11.34 -5.90 9.71
CA ALA A 111 10.23 -6.84 9.64
C ALA A 111 9.48 -6.90 10.98
N LEU A 112 10.21 -6.95 12.09
CA LEU A 112 9.64 -6.90 13.44
C LEU A 112 8.87 -5.60 13.68
N GLU A 113 9.41 -4.46 13.25
CA GLU A 113 8.71 -3.16 13.34
C GLU A 113 7.39 -3.18 12.57
N LYS A 114 7.36 -3.77 11.37
CA LYS A 114 6.13 -3.93 10.57
C LYS A 114 5.12 -4.88 11.21
N LEU A 115 5.59 -5.92 11.91
CA LEU A 115 4.76 -6.84 12.68
C LEU A 115 4.30 -6.25 14.03
N HIS A 116 4.66 -5.00 14.32
CA HIS A 116 4.46 -4.36 15.62
C HIS A 116 5.00 -5.20 16.79
N TYR A 117 6.05 -5.97 16.54
CA TYR A 117 6.65 -6.84 17.53
C TYR A 117 7.57 -6.02 18.43
N SER A 118 7.37 -6.15 19.74
CA SER A 118 8.22 -5.55 20.76
C SER A 118 8.47 -6.59 21.85
N ARG A 119 9.69 -6.62 22.41
CA ARG A 119 10.02 -7.50 23.53
C ARG A 119 9.02 -7.40 24.68
N LYS A 120 8.50 -6.20 24.97
CA LYS A 120 7.47 -6.00 26.01
C LYS A 120 6.16 -6.73 25.68
N LEU A 121 5.72 -6.65 24.41
CA LEU A 121 4.51 -7.34 23.95
C LEU A 121 4.72 -8.85 23.91
N ALA A 122 5.90 -9.28 23.51
CA ALA A 122 6.28 -10.69 23.50
C ALA A 122 6.25 -11.31 24.90
N THR A 123 6.87 -10.64 25.88
CA THR A 123 6.85 -11.08 27.28
C THR A 123 5.43 -11.11 27.83
N LYS A 124 4.60 -10.09 27.54
CA LYS A 124 3.19 -10.05 27.95
C LYS A 124 2.39 -11.23 27.37
N ARG A 125 2.51 -11.48 26.06
CA ARG A 125 1.84 -12.60 25.38
C ARG A 125 2.29 -13.95 25.93
N ALA A 126 3.60 -14.12 26.17
CA ALA A 126 4.14 -15.34 26.76
C ALA A 126 3.61 -15.58 28.17
N ILE A 127 3.49 -14.53 29.00
CA ILE A 127 2.88 -14.60 30.33
C ILE A 127 1.41 -15.02 30.22
N GLU A 128 0.62 -14.34 29.36
CA GLU A 128 -0.80 -14.64 29.14
C GLU A 128 -1.06 -16.06 28.62
N GLN A 129 -0.14 -16.62 27.84
CA GLN A 129 -0.23 -18.01 27.36
C GLN A 129 0.23 -19.04 28.39
N SER A 130 1.04 -18.63 29.38
CA SER A 130 1.60 -19.51 30.41
C SER A 130 0.75 -19.63 31.67
N GLU A 131 -0.25 -18.76 31.89
CA GLU A 131 -1.25 -18.94 32.94
C GLU A 131 -2.25 -20.03 32.51
N PRO A 132 -2.25 -21.22 33.14
CA PRO A 132 -3.34 -22.16 32.98
C PRO A 132 -4.54 -21.71 33.82
N LEU A 133 -5.75 -21.90 33.28
CA LEU A 133 -7.02 -21.83 34.04
C LEU A 133 -6.99 -22.75 35.27
#